data_AF-A0A9E0YAM7-F1
#
_entry.id   AF-A0A9E0YAM7-F1
#
_cell.length_a   1.000
_cell.length_b   1.000
_cell.length_c   1.000
_cell.angle_alpha   90.00
_cell.angle_beta   90.00
_cell.angle_gamma   90.00
#
_symmetry.space_group_name_H-M   'P 1'
#
loop_
_entity.id
_entity.type
_entity.pdbx_description
1 polymer ?
#
loop_
_entity_poly.entity_id
_entity_poly.type
_entity_poly.pdbx_seq_one_letter_code
_entity_poly.pdbx_strand_id
1 'polypeptide(L)' 'MSEPMTNNPQLDRAKYLEILKTEGLPAALTALHRDSEVLEFQTFEGPGGYQPALYAYLEDVRTFSRELWRVSLGEMPKA' A
#
# COMPACT_ATOMS: atom_id res chain seq x y z
N MET A 1 -24.66 22.08 -0.97
CA MET A 1 -24.35 20.91 -0.12
C MET A 1 -23.49 20.01 -1.00
N SER A 2 -22.17 20.04 -0.79
CA SER A 2 -21.25 19.22 -1.59
C SER A 2 -21.20 17.83 -0.98
N GLU A 3 -21.48 16.81 -1.79
CA GLU A 3 -21.43 15.41 -1.40
C GLU A 3 -20.03 15.08 -0.81
N PRO A 4 -19.92 14.28 0.26
CA PRO A 4 -18.63 13.80 0.69
C PRO A 4 -18.16 12.81 -0.37
N MET A 5 -17.27 13.26 -1.26
CA MET A 5 -16.53 12.37 -2.15
C MET A 5 -15.81 11.34 -1.27
N THR A 6 -16.35 10.13 -1.22
CA THR A 6 -15.66 8.94 -0.70
C THR A 6 -14.53 8.60 -1.66
N ASN A 7 -13.49 9.44 -1.71
CA ASN A 7 -12.21 9.08 -2.28
C ASN A 7 -11.53 8.15 -1.27
N ASN A 8 -11.94 6.88 -1.28
CA ASN A 8 -11.17 5.86 -0.60
C ASN A 8 -9.82 5.81 -1.31
N PRO A 9 -8.69 6.06 -0.63
CA PRO A 9 -7.38 5.97 -1.26
C PRO A 9 -7.23 4.53 -1.78
N GLN A 10 -7.15 4.37 -3.10
CA GLN A 10 -6.87 3.07 -3.71
C GLN A 10 -5.36 2.91 -3.82
N LEU A 11 -4.88 1.69 -3.60
CA LEU A 11 -3.46 1.37 -3.71
C LEU A 11 -3.02 1.53 -5.15
N ASP A 12 -2.10 2.44 -5.42
CA ASP A 12 -1.45 2.56 -6.72
C ASP A 12 -0.44 1.41 -6.90
N ARG A 13 -0.96 0.21 -7.18
CA ARG A 13 -0.13 -0.97 -7.46
C ARG A 13 0.78 -0.74 -8.67
N ALA A 14 0.35 0.05 -9.64
CA ALA A 14 1.10 0.31 -10.86
C ALA A 14 2.44 1.00 -10.54
N LYS A 15 2.44 2.00 -9.65
CA LYS A 15 3.67 2.63 -9.14
C LYS A 15 4.72 1.61 -8.69
N TYR A 16 4.35 0.69 -7.80
CA TYR A 16 5.32 -0.26 -7.24
C TYR A 16 5.71 -1.37 -8.22
N LEU A 17 4.80 -1.78 -9.10
CA LEU A 17 5.12 -2.72 -10.17
C LEU A 17 6.08 -2.11 -11.20
N GLU A 18 6.02 -0.79 -11.42
CA GLU A 18 7.00 -0.09 -12.25
C GLU A 18 8.37 -0.06 -11.58
N ILE A 19 8.45 0.34 -10.30
CA ILE A 19 9.70 0.27 -9.51
C ILE A 19 10.27 -1.14 -9.50
N LEU A 20 9.43 -2.16 -9.34
CA LEU A 20 9.84 -3.57 -9.38
C LEU A 20 10.52 -3.93 -10.71
N LYS A 21 9.99 -3.43 -11.84
CA LYS A 21 10.54 -3.69 -13.18
C LYS A 21 11.82 -2.92 -13.46
N THR A 22 11.94 -1.69 -12.99
CA THR A 22 13.06 -0.78 -13.32
C THR A 22 14.22 -0.88 -12.34
N GLU A 23 13.93 -1.02 -11.05
CA GLU A 23 14.90 -0.94 -9.95
C GLU A 23 14.99 -2.25 -9.13
N GLY A 24 14.02 -3.14 -9.32
CA GLY A 24 13.99 -4.45 -8.67
C GLY A 24 13.20 -4.48 -7.37
N LEU A 25 13.07 -5.69 -6.82
CA LEU A 25 12.23 -5.96 -5.65
C LEU A 25 12.63 -5.17 -4.39
N PRO A 26 13.91 -5.03 -4.02
CA PRO A 26 14.28 -4.29 -2.81
C PRO A 26 13.82 -2.82 -2.85
N ALA A 27 13.89 -2.18 -4.03
CA ALA A 27 13.44 -0.81 -4.22
C ALA A 27 11.91 -0.71 -4.10
N ALA A 28 11.18 -1.62 -4.74
CA ALA A 28 9.71 -1.66 -4.68
C ALA A 28 9.19 -1.86 -3.23
N LEU A 29 9.79 -2.78 -2.48
CA LEU A 29 9.45 -3.02 -1.07
C LEU A 29 9.80 -1.82 -0.19
N THR A 30 10.95 -1.19 -0.41
CA THR A 30 11.35 0.00 0.35
C THR A 30 10.36 1.15 0.13
N ALA A 31 9.97 1.39 -1.12
CA ALA A 31 8.97 2.40 -1.45
C ALA A 31 7.61 2.09 -0.79
N LEU A 32 7.15 0.84 -0.88
CA LEU A 32 5.88 0.41 -0.29
C LEU A 32 5.88 0.55 1.24
N HIS A 33 6.97 0.16 1.92
CA HIS A 33 7.06 0.26 3.38
C HIS A 33 7.08 1.72 3.87
N ARG A 34 7.77 2.63 3.17
CA ARG A 34 7.71 4.06 3.52
C ARG A 34 6.30 4.62 3.42
N ASP A 35 5.58 4.27 2.36
CA ASP A 35 4.20 4.70 2.18
C ASP A 35 3.29 4.06 3.25
N SER A 36 3.54 2.79 3.61
CA SER A 36 2.84 2.07 4.68
C SER A 36 3.05 2.72 6.05
N GLU A 37 4.27 3.15 6.40
CA GLU A 37 4.57 3.80 7.68
C GLU A 37 3.78 5.10 7.85
N VAL A 38 3.71 5.92 6.80
CA VAL A 38 2.91 7.15 6.81
C VAL A 38 1.44 6.83 6.99
N LEU A 39 0.95 5.80 6.31
CA LEU A 39 -0.44 5.37 6.42
C LEU A 39 -0.76 4.80 7.80
N GLU A 40 0.12 4.02 8.40
CA GLU A 40 -0.03 3.49 9.77
C GLU A 40 -0.14 4.64 10.77
N PHE A 41 0.76 5.62 10.68
CA PHE A 41 0.68 6.81 11.52
C PHE A 41 -0.68 7.51 11.36
N GLN A 42 -1.13 7.78 10.14
CA GLN A 42 -2.43 8.41 9.90
C GLN A 42 -3.62 7.57 10.39
N THR A 43 -3.49 6.25 10.34
CA THR A 43 -4.52 5.29 10.74
C THR A 43 -4.71 5.21 12.24
N PHE A 44 -3.64 5.33 13.03
CA PHE A 44 -3.67 5.06 14.47
C PHE A 44 -3.32 6.26 15.35
N GLU A 45 -2.36 7.08 14.92
CA GLU A 45 -1.69 8.10 15.73
C GLU A 45 -1.88 9.53 15.21
N GLY A 46 -2.49 9.66 14.02
CA GLY A 46 -2.73 10.94 13.38
C GLY A 46 -3.72 11.82 14.15
N PRO A 47 -3.86 13.11 13.77
CA PRO A 47 -4.78 14.05 14.44
C PRO A 47 -6.24 13.60 14.49
N GLY A 48 -6.64 12.69 13.59
CA GLY A 48 -7.99 12.08 13.56
C GLY A 48 -8.17 10.86 14.47
N GLY A 49 -7.13 10.42 15.19
CA GLY A 49 -7.13 9.18 15.96
C GLY A 49 -7.26 7.94 15.06
N TYR A 50 -7.89 6.88 15.58
CA TYR A 50 -8.12 5.66 14.81
C TYR A 50 -9.10 5.91 13.64
N GLN A 51 -8.66 5.59 12.41
CA GLN A 51 -9.45 5.76 11.19
C GLN A 51 -9.72 4.41 10.51
N PRO A 52 -10.92 3.80 10.68
CA PRO A 52 -11.25 2.50 10.11
C PRO A 52 -11.13 2.40 8.59
N ALA A 53 -11.45 3.49 7.86
CA ALA A 53 -11.31 3.53 6.40
C ALA A 53 -9.84 3.43 5.96
N LEU A 54 -8.93 4.11 6.68
CA LEU A 54 -7.49 4.00 6.43
C LEU A 54 -6.94 2.63 6.84
N TYR A 55 -7.52 2.00 7.87
CA TYR A 55 -7.17 0.63 8.24
C TYR A 55 -7.49 -0.38 7.12
N ALA A 56 -8.65 -0.26 6.48
CA ALA A 56 -8.99 -1.09 5.32
C ALA A 56 -7.97 -0.90 4.19
N TYR A 57 -7.56 0.35 3.93
CA TYR A 57 -6.54 0.66 2.94
C TYR A 57 -5.15 0.10 3.31
N LEU A 58 -4.79 0.16 4.60
CA LEU A 58 -3.55 -0.41 5.12
C LEU A 58 -3.47 -1.92 4.95
N GLU A 59 -4.60 -2.63 5.09
CA GLU A 59 -4.65 -4.08 4.84
C GLU A 59 -4.42 -4.43 3.37
N ASP A 60 -4.85 -3.59 2.42
CA ASP A 60 -4.54 -3.75 0.99
C ASP A 60 -3.03 -3.57 0.72
N VAL A 61 -2.41 -2.56 1.32
CA VAL A 61 -0.94 -2.32 1.25
C VAL A 61 -0.17 -3.52 1.79
N ARG A 62 -0.56 -4.05 2.96
CA ARG A 62 0.06 -5.22 3.59
C ARG A 62 -0.12 -6.49 2.76
N THR A 63 -1.29 -6.65 2.13
CA THR A 63 -1.55 -7.77 1.21
C THR A 63 -0.65 -7.69 0.00
N PHE A 64 -0.54 -6.52 -0.62
CA PHE A 64 0.33 -6.32 -1.76
C PHE A 64 1.83 -6.48 -1.42
N SER A 65 2.27 -6.07 -0.21
CA SER A 65 3.63 -6.34 0.26
C SER A 65 3.94 -7.85 0.25
N ARG A 66 3.01 -8.69 0.74
CA ARG A 66 3.15 -10.15 0.68
C ARG A 66 3.20 -10.69 -0.76
N GLU A 67 2.41 -10.10 -1.68
CA GLU A 67 2.45 -10.44 -3.10
C GLU A 67 3.82 -10.12 -3.73
N LEU A 68 4.41 -8.96 -3.41
CA LEU A 68 5.76 -8.61 -3.86
C LEU A 68 6.81 -9.58 -3.32
N TRP A 69 6.72 -9.98 -2.04
CA TRP A 69 7.62 -10.99 -1.48
C TRP A 69 7.51 -12.35 -2.20
N ARG A 70 6.31 -12.76 -2.62
CA ARG A 70 6.11 -13.99 -3.41
C ARG A 70 6.85 -13.97 -4.75
N VAL A 71 7.03 -12.80 -5.37
CA VAL A 71 7.86 -12.66 -6.58
C VAL A 71 9.30 -13.13 -6.32
N SER A 72 9.90 -12.86 -5.15
CA SER A 72 11.24 -13.37 -4.82
C SER A 72 11.31 -14.88 -4.64
N LEU A 73 10.18 -15.51 -4.30
CA LEU A 73 10.07 -16.96 -4.10
C LEU A 73 9.79 -17.71 -5.41
N GLY A 74 9.69 -17.00 -6.54
CA GLY A 74 9.34 -17.60 -7.84
C GLY A 74 7.85 -17.90 -8.00
N GLU A 75 7.01 -17.45 -7.07
CA GLU A 75 5.56 -17.56 -7.14
C GLU A 75 5.01 -16.31 -7.85
N MET A 76 4.60 -16.45 -9.12
CA MET A 76 3.92 -15.34 -9.80
C MET A 76 2.61 -14.99 -9.08
N PRO A 77 2.35 -13.69 -8.80
CA PRO A 77 1.10 -13.27 -8.19
C PRO A 77 -0.07 -13.66 -9.11
N LYS A 78 -1.10 -14.29 -8.53
CA LYS A 78 -2.32 -14.61 -9.29
C LYS A 78 -2.98 -13.30 -9.73
N ALA A 79 -3.20 -13.19 -11.04
CA ALA A 79 -3.95 -12.11 -11.68
C ALA A 79 -5.42 -12.09 -11.24
#